data_AF-A0A356V4C2-F1
#
_entry.id   AF-A0A356V4C2-F1
#
_cell.length_a   1.000
_cell.length_b   1.000
_cell.length_c   1.000
_cell.angle_alpha   90.00
_cell.angle_beta   90.00
_cell.angle_gamma   90.00
#
_symmetry.space_group_name_H-M   'P 1'
#
loop_
_entity.id
_entity.type
_entity.pdbx_description
1 polymer ?
#
loop_
_entity_poly.entity_id
_entity_poly.type
_entity_poly.pdbx_seq_one_letter_code
_entity_poly.pdbx_strand_id
1 'polypeptide(L)'
;MIAHWVLLLYSEKRTLKKVLAMFLPAIRIVALTFTLGMISACGGKEDLSKPPEPMGNFLLGHNIVKTDGVQLGPFSRKANPDDWEKSVKNAIQARLGRYEGNQYIHIGTHIDAYVLALPGVPLVASPRPILIISVNVWDDKTQKKLTDKPKQFTVFERSEKPTLIVGSGIVNSKAEQMENLSRNAARQI
;
A
#
# COMPACT_ATOMS: atom_id res chain seq x y z
N MET A 1 -71.03 3.53 -19.99
CA MET A 1 -70.15 2.38 -19.72
C MET A 1 -68.65 2.68 -19.87
N ILE A 2 -68.25 3.61 -20.74
CA ILE A 2 -66.82 3.94 -21.02
C ILE A 2 -66.11 4.64 -19.85
N ALA A 3 -66.80 5.53 -19.12
CA ALA A 3 -66.21 6.30 -18.02
C ALA A 3 -65.70 5.44 -16.85
N HIS A 4 -66.33 4.28 -16.59
CA HIS A 4 -65.94 3.39 -15.50
C HIS A 4 -64.60 2.70 -15.79
N TRP A 5 -64.37 2.28 -17.04
CA TRP A 5 -63.11 1.66 -17.48
C TRP A 5 -61.94 2.65 -17.49
N VAL A 6 -62.19 3.93 -17.81
CA VAL A 6 -61.16 4.98 -17.78
C VAL A 6 -60.68 5.28 -16.36
N LEU A 7 -61.58 5.30 -15.37
CA LEU A 7 -61.23 5.52 -13.96
C LEU A 7 -60.46 4.35 -13.34
N LEU A 8 -60.80 3.11 -13.71
CA LEU A 8 -60.09 1.91 -13.28
C LEU A 8 -58.66 1.87 -13.86
N LEU A 9 -58.50 2.11 -15.16
CA LEU A 9 -57.18 2.19 -15.80
C LEU A 9 -56.34 3.36 -15.26
N TYR A 10 -56.97 4.48 -14.92
CA TYR A 10 -56.28 5.64 -14.34
C TYR A 10 -55.85 5.38 -12.88
N SER A 11 -56.70 4.71 -12.10
CA SER A 11 -56.39 4.27 -10.74
C SER A 11 -55.21 3.29 -10.73
N GLU A 12 -55.22 2.30 -11.62
CA GLU A 12 -54.19 1.27 -11.75
C GLU A 12 -52.85 1.84 -12.22
N LYS A 13 -52.85 2.78 -13.19
CA LYS A 13 -51.62 3.51 -13.57
C LYS A 13 -51.09 4.41 -12.44
N ARG A 14 -51.97 4.97 -11.61
CA ARG A 14 -51.60 5.80 -10.46
C ARG A 14 -51.02 4.96 -9.32
N THR A 15 -51.56 3.78 -9.05
CA THR A 15 -50.98 2.83 -8.10
C THR A 15 -49.65 2.27 -8.62
N LEU A 16 -49.55 1.91 -9.90
CA LEU A 16 -48.28 1.46 -10.49
C LEU A 16 -47.18 2.53 -10.40
N LYS A 17 -47.49 3.79 -10.71
CA LYS A 17 -46.54 4.91 -10.55
C LYS A 17 -46.13 5.15 -9.10
N LYS A 18 -47.03 5.01 -8.14
CA LYS A 18 -46.73 5.13 -6.70
C LYS A 18 -45.85 3.98 -6.21
N VAL A 19 -46.14 2.76 -6.63
CA VAL A 19 -45.33 1.56 -6.33
C VAL A 19 -43.93 1.73 -6.93
N LEU A 20 -43.83 2.12 -8.21
CA LEU A 20 -42.54 2.37 -8.87
C LEU A 20 -41.75 3.48 -8.16
N ALA A 21 -42.39 4.60 -7.82
CA ALA A 21 -41.77 5.72 -7.10
C ALA A 21 -41.32 5.35 -5.68
N MET A 22 -41.98 4.39 -5.03
CA MET A 22 -41.62 3.86 -3.71
C MET A 22 -40.37 2.97 -3.76
N PHE A 23 -40.15 2.25 -4.88
CA PHE A 23 -38.98 1.41 -5.09
C PHE A 23 -37.80 2.12 -5.77
N LEU A 24 -38.02 3.23 -6.48
CA LEU A 24 -36.98 4.07 -7.09
C LEU A 24 -35.85 4.50 -6.12
N PRO A 25 -36.12 4.96 -4.88
CA PRO A 25 -35.05 5.31 -3.94
C PRO A 25 -34.27 4.08 -3.46
N ALA A 26 -34.94 2.94 -3.28
CA ALA A 26 -34.28 1.68 -2.90
C ALA A 26 -33.35 1.17 -4.02
N ILE A 27 -33.78 1.24 -5.28
CA ILE A 27 -32.96 0.88 -6.45
C ILE A 27 -31.74 1.81 -6.57
N ARG A 28 -31.91 3.12 -6.32
CA ARG A 28 -30.80 4.09 -6.32
C ARG A 28 -29.78 3.81 -5.21
N ILE A 29 -30.24 3.47 -4.00
CA ILE A 29 -29.37 3.12 -2.88
C ILE A 29 -28.60 1.83 -3.17
N VAL A 30 -29.28 0.81 -3.71
CA VAL A 30 -28.65 -0.47 -4.11
C VAL A 30 -27.63 -0.27 -5.24
N ALA A 31 -27.94 0.54 -6.24
CA ALA A 31 -27.00 0.86 -7.31
C ALA A 31 -25.77 1.62 -6.80
N LEU A 32 -25.97 2.55 -5.86
CA LEU A 32 -24.88 3.33 -5.24
C LEU A 32 -23.97 2.43 -4.39
N THR A 33 -24.53 1.55 -3.55
CA THR A 33 -23.75 0.63 -2.72
C THR A 33 -23.02 -0.41 -3.56
N PHE A 34 -23.63 -0.91 -4.65
CA PHE A 34 -22.98 -1.83 -5.57
C PHE A 34 -21.80 -1.19 -6.31
N THR A 35 -21.97 0.05 -6.77
CA THR A 35 -20.91 0.80 -7.46
C THR A 35 -19.75 1.15 -6.50
N LEU A 36 -20.06 1.51 -5.25
CA LEU A 36 -19.05 1.79 -4.23
C LEU A 36 -18.29 0.52 -3.81
N GLY A 37 -18.96 -0.63 -3.80
CA GLY A 37 -18.33 -1.94 -3.52
C GLY A 37 -17.34 -2.38 -4.60
N MET A 38 -17.51 -1.98 -5.86
CA MET A 38 -16.58 -2.35 -6.94
C MET A 38 -15.24 -1.60 -6.89
N ILE A 39 -15.13 -0.51 -6.13
CA ILE A 39 -13.90 0.31 -6.07
C ILE A 39 -12.95 -0.15 -4.95
N SER A 40 -13.37 -1.06 -4.06
CA SER A 40 -12.56 -1.45 -2.89
C SER A 40 -11.39 -2.41 -3.15
N ALA A 41 -11.17 -2.84 -4.40
CA ALA A 41 -10.21 -3.92 -4.70
C ALA A 41 -8.75 -3.47 -4.90
N CYS A 42 -8.45 -2.17 -5.04
CA CYS A 42 -7.11 -1.73 -5.47
C CYS A 42 -6.09 -1.54 -4.33
N GLY A 43 -6.37 -2.04 -3.12
CA GLY A 43 -5.68 -1.61 -1.90
C GLY A 43 -4.86 -2.64 -1.12
N GLY A 44 -4.92 -3.93 -1.47
CA GLY A 44 -4.37 -5.03 -0.64
C GLY A 44 -2.85 -5.24 -0.75
N LYS A 45 -2.32 -6.08 0.15
CA LYS A 45 -0.95 -6.61 0.08
C LYS A 45 -0.74 -7.27 -1.28
N GLU A 46 0.34 -6.90 -1.95
CA GLU A 46 0.69 -7.45 -3.25
C GLU A 46 1.11 -8.91 -3.11
N ASP A 47 0.48 -9.78 -3.89
CA ASP A 47 0.77 -11.20 -3.91
C ASP A 47 1.99 -11.46 -4.81
N LEU A 48 3.14 -11.68 -4.17
CA LEU A 48 4.40 -11.93 -4.88
C LEU A 48 4.48 -13.36 -5.47
N SER A 49 3.47 -14.22 -5.26
CA SER A 49 3.40 -15.53 -5.94
C SER A 49 2.96 -15.41 -7.40
N LYS A 50 2.31 -14.31 -7.77
CA LYS A 50 1.94 -14.02 -9.16
C LYS A 50 3.20 -13.73 -9.99
N PRO A 51 3.17 -13.84 -11.32
CA PRO A 51 4.29 -13.36 -12.14
C PRO A 51 4.54 -11.85 -11.91
N PRO A 52 5.80 -11.39 -11.80
CA PRO A 52 6.09 -9.96 -11.75
C PRO A 52 5.78 -9.30 -13.10
N GLU A 53 5.44 -8.00 -13.07
CA GLU A 53 5.28 -7.20 -14.29
C GLU A 53 6.58 -7.18 -15.09
N PRO A 54 6.57 -7.40 -16.42
CA PRO A 54 7.80 -7.48 -17.21
C PRO A 54 8.70 -6.24 -17.06
N MET A 55 9.97 -6.43 -16.68
CA MET A 55 10.99 -5.38 -16.52
C MET A 55 12.17 -5.58 -17.50
N GLY A 56 11.86 -5.95 -18.74
CA GLY A 56 12.87 -6.20 -19.77
C GLY A 56 13.90 -7.25 -19.35
N ASN A 57 15.19 -6.95 -19.54
CA ASN A 57 16.29 -7.86 -19.27
C ASN A 57 16.85 -7.77 -17.84
N PHE A 58 16.15 -7.10 -16.92
CA PHE A 58 16.62 -6.90 -15.55
C PHE A 58 16.88 -8.23 -14.82
N LEU A 59 18.04 -8.33 -14.19
CA LEU A 59 18.40 -9.38 -13.24
C LEU A 59 19.04 -8.74 -12.02
N LEU A 60 18.57 -9.08 -10.82
CA LEU A 60 19.13 -8.55 -9.59
C LEU A 60 20.53 -9.15 -9.34
N GLY A 61 21.55 -8.28 -9.30
CA GLY A 61 22.90 -8.62 -8.89
C GLY A 61 23.10 -8.45 -7.39
N HIS A 62 24.06 -7.61 -7.01
CA HIS A 62 24.31 -7.30 -5.59
C HIS A 62 23.17 -6.47 -5.02
N ASN A 63 22.59 -6.96 -3.93
CA ASN A 63 21.62 -6.26 -3.11
C ASN A 63 22.28 -5.93 -1.76
N ILE A 64 22.79 -4.70 -1.62
CA ILE A 64 23.54 -4.25 -0.45
C ILE A 64 22.71 -3.20 0.27
N VAL A 65 22.51 -3.41 1.57
CA VAL A 65 21.85 -2.44 2.44
C VAL A 65 22.88 -1.98 3.48
N LYS A 66 22.86 -0.70 3.83
CA LYS A 66 23.72 -0.10 4.85
C LYS A 66 22.90 0.74 5.81
N THR A 67 23.31 0.72 7.08
CA THR A 67 22.64 1.44 8.20
C THR A 67 23.57 2.41 8.92
N ASP A 68 24.77 2.64 8.38
CA ASP A 68 25.77 3.52 8.98
C ASP A 68 25.22 4.95 9.09
N GLY A 69 25.16 5.52 10.29
CA GLY A 69 24.67 6.89 10.48
C GLY A 69 23.15 7.06 10.40
N VAL A 70 22.37 5.98 10.45
CA VAL A 70 20.90 6.03 10.48
C VAL A 70 20.37 6.93 11.60
N GLN A 71 19.46 7.84 11.26
CA GLN A 71 18.87 8.77 12.21
C GLN A 71 17.59 8.20 12.84
N LEU A 72 17.49 8.29 14.16
CA LEU A 72 16.27 7.96 14.89
C LEU A 72 15.36 9.18 14.96
N GLY A 73 14.17 9.10 14.36
CA GLY A 73 13.21 10.19 14.42
C GLY A 73 12.60 10.38 15.82
N PRO A 74 11.97 11.54 16.08
CA PRO A 74 11.40 11.85 17.38
C PRO A 74 10.28 10.87 17.74
N PHE A 75 10.16 10.53 19.03
CA PHE A 75 9.13 9.61 19.56
C PHE A 75 9.11 8.23 18.87
N SER A 76 10.26 7.78 18.35
CA SER A 76 10.42 6.48 17.71
C SER A 76 10.95 5.42 18.68
N ARG A 77 10.52 4.16 18.51
CA ARG A 77 11.16 3.00 19.15
C ARG A 77 12.52 2.74 18.53
N LYS A 78 13.54 2.48 19.34
CA LYS A 78 14.86 2.04 18.86
C LYS A 78 14.79 0.60 18.30
N ALA A 79 15.37 0.40 17.13
CA ALA A 79 15.61 -0.90 16.50
C ALA A 79 17.11 -1.17 16.35
N ASN A 80 17.50 -2.44 16.27
CA ASN A 80 18.88 -2.80 15.97
C ASN A 80 19.15 -2.47 14.48
N PRO A 81 20.25 -1.77 14.13
CA PRO A 81 20.64 -1.56 12.73
C PRO A 81 20.64 -2.85 11.89
N ASP A 82 21.12 -3.97 12.44
CA ASP A 82 21.19 -5.25 11.70
C ASP A 82 19.79 -5.78 11.34
N ASP A 83 18.79 -5.54 12.19
CA ASP A 83 17.40 -5.93 11.92
C ASP A 83 16.84 -5.14 10.72
N TRP A 84 17.20 -3.86 10.63
CA TRP A 84 16.83 -2.99 9.51
C TRP A 84 17.52 -3.42 8.22
N GLU A 85 18.83 -3.65 8.26
CA GLU A 85 19.60 -4.13 7.11
C GLU A 85 18.99 -5.42 6.55
N LYS A 86 18.78 -6.41 7.43
CA LYS A 86 18.19 -7.70 7.07
C LYS A 86 16.77 -7.55 6.53
N SER A 87 15.93 -6.75 7.19
CA SER A 87 14.52 -6.57 6.79
C SER A 87 14.39 -5.96 5.40
N VAL A 88 15.11 -4.85 5.13
CA VAL A 88 15.07 -4.16 3.83
C VAL A 88 15.70 -5.02 2.75
N LYS A 89 16.85 -5.65 3.02
CA LYS A 89 17.54 -6.53 2.07
C LYS A 89 16.65 -7.69 1.65
N ASN A 90 15.99 -8.35 2.60
CA ASN A 90 15.08 -9.45 2.33
C ASN A 90 13.85 -9.00 1.53
N ALA A 91 13.30 -7.82 1.83
CA ALA A 91 12.16 -7.29 1.09
C ALA A 91 12.51 -6.97 -0.37
N ILE A 92 13.69 -6.36 -0.61
CA ILE A 92 14.20 -6.11 -1.96
C ILE A 92 14.44 -7.43 -2.70
N GLN A 93 15.07 -8.41 -2.04
CA GLN A 93 15.32 -9.73 -2.62
C GLN A 93 14.01 -10.44 -2.98
N ALA A 94 13.03 -10.43 -2.08
CA ALA A 94 11.74 -11.08 -2.31
C ALA A 94 10.98 -10.46 -3.49
N ARG A 95 11.12 -9.14 -3.72
CA ARG A 95 10.43 -8.46 -4.81
C ARG A 95 11.19 -8.55 -6.14
N LEU A 96 12.46 -8.15 -6.13
CA LEU A 96 13.29 -7.97 -7.34
C LEU A 96 14.13 -9.20 -7.68
N GLY A 97 14.31 -10.14 -6.75
CA GLY A 97 14.98 -11.42 -7.04
C GLY A 97 14.13 -12.39 -7.87
N ARG A 98 12.88 -12.03 -8.18
CA ARG A 98 11.95 -12.84 -8.99
C ARG A 98 12.12 -12.64 -10.50
N TYR A 99 12.93 -11.67 -10.92
CA TYR A 99 13.19 -11.43 -12.34
C TYR A 99 14.30 -12.34 -12.84
N GLU A 100 14.10 -12.93 -14.02
CA GLU A 100 15.00 -13.92 -14.63
C GLU A 100 15.68 -13.38 -15.90
N GLY A 101 15.97 -12.07 -15.94
CA GLY A 101 16.67 -11.46 -17.06
C GLY A 101 18.15 -11.88 -17.16
N ASN A 102 18.92 -11.17 -17.98
CA ASN A 102 20.35 -11.46 -18.19
C ASN A 102 21.27 -10.24 -18.00
N GLN A 103 20.72 -9.07 -17.66
CA GLN A 103 21.47 -7.88 -17.35
C GLN A 103 21.52 -7.67 -15.84
N TYR A 104 22.69 -7.91 -15.25
CA TYR A 104 22.92 -7.72 -13.82
C TYR A 104 22.89 -6.25 -13.44
N ILE A 105 21.96 -5.93 -12.55
CA ILE A 105 21.80 -4.60 -11.97
C ILE A 105 22.00 -4.71 -10.45
N HIS A 106 22.95 -3.95 -9.92
CA HIS A 106 23.25 -3.89 -8.50
C HIS A 106 22.50 -2.74 -7.84
N ILE A 107 21.95 -3.01 -6.65
CA ILE A 107 21.19 -2.05 -5.86
C ILE A 107 21.91 -1.84 -4.53
N GLY A 108 22.28 -0.59 -4.27
CA GLY A 108 22.81 -0.13 -2.99
C GLY A 108 21.78 0.75 -2.29
N THR A 109 21.31 0.32 -1.13
CA THR A 109 20.32 1.03 -0.33
C THR A 109 20.95 1.49 0.98
N HIS A 110 20.84 2.78 1.29
CA HIS A 110 21.21 3.34 2.58
C HIS A 110 19.95 3.63 3.38
N ILE A 111 19.93 3.29 4.67
CA ILE A 111 18.83 3.61 5.58
C ILE A 111 19.15 4.94 6.26
N ASP A 112 18.53 6.02 5.78
CA ASP A 112 18.82 7.39 6.21
C ASP A 112 18.21 7.68 7.59
N ALA A 113 16.94 7.31 7.79
CA ALA A 113 16.21 7.57 9.02
C ALA A 113 15.00 6.66 9.19
N TYR A 114 14.51 6.50 10.43
CA TYR A 114 13.25 5.81 10.69
C TYR A 114 12.47 6.34 11.90
N VAL A 115 11.15 6.15 11.84
CA VAL A 115 10.20 6.31 12.94
C VAL A 115 9.39 5.02 13.08
N LEU A 116 9.40 4.41 14.26
CA LEU A 116 8.54 3.28 14.62
C LEU A 116 7.61 3.72 15.75
N ALA A 117 6.30 3.58 15.55
CA ALA A 117 5.29 4.09 16.48
C ALA A 117 5.37 3.40 17.86
N LEU A 118 5.25 4.20 18.93
CA LEU A 118 5.23 3.71 20.32
C LEU A 118 3.88 3.08 20.69
N PRO A 119 3.86 1.99 21.47
CA PRO A 119 2.63 1.47 22.04
C PRO A 119 2.06 2.42 23.09
N GLY A 120 0.72 2.42 23.23
CA GLY A 120 0.02 3.20 24.26
C GLY A 120 -0.16 4.70 23.95
N VAL A 121 0.34 5.20 22.82
CA VAL A 121 0.07 6.56 22.35
C VAL A 121 -1.19 6.55 21.48
N PRO A 122 -2.19 7.41 21.71
CA PRO A 122 -3.39 7.50 20.87
C PRO A 122 -3.00 7.68 19.40
N LEU A 123 -3.68 6.98 18.47
CA LEU A 123 -3.32 6.97 17.05
C LEU A 123 -3.32 8.36 16.41
N VAL A 124 -4.17 9.28 16.90
CA VAL A 124 -4.23 10.68 16.44
C VAL A 124 -3.01 11.51 16.88
N ALA A 125 -2.34 11.10 17.95
CA ALA A 125 -1.17 11.76 18.54
C ALA A 125 0.15 11.03 18.24
N SER A 126 0.09 9.78 17.81
CA SER A 126 1.28 8.98 17.48
C SER A 126 1.81 9.38 16.10
N PRO A 127 3.13 9.64 15.97
CA PRO A 127 3.72 9.85 14.65
C PRO A 127 3.55 8.59 13.81
N ARG A 128 3.21 8.77 12.54
CA ARG A 128 3.06 7.65 11.60
C ARG A 128 4.43 6.96 11.41
N PRO A 129 4.48 5.61 11.34
CA PRO A 129 5.72 4.91 11.03
C PRO A 129 6.27 5.31 9.66
N ILE A 130 7.55 5.63 9.63
CA ILE A 130 8.28 6.14 8.46
C ILE A 130 9.62 5.43 8.34
N LEU A 131 10.02 5.12 7.11
CA LEU A 131 11.36 4.70 6.76
C LEU A 131 11.85 5.61 5.62
N ILE A 132 13.01 6.23 5.79
CA ILE A 132 13.67 7.03 4.75
C ILE A 132 14.88 6.25 4.26
N ILE A 133 14.95 6.02 2.95
CA ILE A 133 16.06 5.32 2.31
C ILE A 133 16.59 6.09 1.12
N SER A 134 17.89 5.96 0.85
CA SER A 134 18.54 6.46 -0.36
C SER A 134 19.05 5.30 -1.18
N VAL A 135 18.64 5.22 -2.45
CA VAL A 135 18.95 4.09 -3.34
C VAL A 135 19.81 4.55 -4.51
N ASN A 136 20.82 3.75 -4.80
CA ASN A 136 21.66 3.89 -5.97
C ASN A 136 21.64 2.57 -6.76
N VAL A 137 21.78 2.69 -8.06
CA VAL A 137 21.76 1.58 -9.01
C VAL A 137 23.02 1.61 -9.86
N TRP A 138 23.58 0.42 -10.12
CA TRP A 138 24.74 0.22 -10.99
C TRP A 138 24.45 -0.88 -12.02
N ASP A 139 24.98 -0.70 -13.22
CA ASP A 139 25.01 -1.73 -14.25
C ASP A 139 26.34 -2.49 -14.18
N ASP A 140 26.25 -3.81 -14.02
CA ASP A 140 27.41 -4.70 -13.94
C ASP A 140 28.28 -4.62 -15.20
N LYS A 141 27.62 -4.65 -16.37
CA LYS A 141 28.31 -4.76 -17.67
C LYS A 141 29.15 -3.52 -17.96
N THR A 142 28.61 -2.34 -17.68
CA THR A 142 29.33 -1.08 -17.91
C THR A 142 30.14 -0.63 -16.71
N GLN A 143 29.97 -1.27 -15.54
CA GLN A 143 30.52 -0.88 -14.24
C GLN A 143 30.21 0.58 -13.87
N LYS A 144 29.13 1.12 -14.43
CA LYS A 144 28.74 2.51 -14.21
C LYS A 144 27.57 2.58 -13.25
N LYS A 145 27.62 3.58 -12.39
CA LYS A 145 26.47 4.02 -11.61
C LYS A 145 25.44 4.59 -12.58
N LEU A 146 24.22 4.05 -12.55
CA LEU A 146 23.08 4.51 -13.35
C LEU A 146 22.34 5.69 -12.70
N THR A 147 22.70 6.02 -11.46
CA THR A 147 22.08 7.06 -10.65
C THR A 147 23.10 8.18 -10.37
N ASP A 148 22.95 9.32 -11.07
CA ASP A 148 23.83 10.48 -10.86
C ASP A 148 23.83 10.92 -9.38
N LYS A 149 22.64 10.93 -8.77
CA LYS A 149 22.42 11.14 -7.34
C LYS A 149 21.58 10.00 -6.75
N PRO A 150 21.77 9.66 -5.46
CA PRO A 150 20.89 8.71 -4.80
C PRO A 150 19.43 9.16 -4.88
N LYS A 151 18.54 8.24 -5.24
CA LYS A 151 17.10 8.51 -5.20
C LYS A 151 16.59 8.22 -3.79
N GLN A 152 16.14 9.26 -3.11
CA GLN A 152 15.58 9.13 -1.76
C GLN A 152 14.09 8.79 -1.82
N PHE A 153 13.67 7.87 -0.96
CA PHE A 153 12.28 7.47 -0.78
C PHE A 153 11.86 7.71 0.66
N THR A 154 10.70 8.35 0.85
CA THR A 154 10.02 8.42 2.14
C THR A 154 8.88 7.41 2.14
N VAL A 155 9.04 6.37 2.94
CA VAL A 155 8.16 5.21 2.95
C VAL A 155 7.31 5.26 4.20
N PHE A 156 6.00 5.16 4.02
CA PHE A 156 5.03 5.09 5.12
C PHE A 156 4.46 3.68 5.24
N GLU A 157 4.07 3.30 6.46
CA GLU A 157 3.24 2.13 6.65
C GLU A 157 1.84 2.41 6.09
N ARG A 158 1.37 1.56 5.16
CA ARG A 158 0.03 1.68 4.59
C ARG A 158 -0.98 1.29 5.68
N SER A 159 -1.85 2.20 6.09
CA SER A 159 -2.95 1.88 6.98
C SER A 159 -4.01 1.08 6.19
N GLU A 160 -3.98 -0.25 6.29
CA GLU A 160 -4.99 -1.11 5.65
C GLU A 160 -6.35 -1.07 6.37
N LYS A 161 -6.42 -0.46 7.56
CA LYS A 161 -7.64 -0.36 8.36
C LYS A 161 -8.22 1.05 8.25
N PRO A 162 -9.38 1.26 7.61
CA PRO A 162 -10.14 2.49 7.82
C PRO A 162 -10.49 2.58 9.30
N THR A 163 -10.09 3.69 9.89
CA THR A 163 -9.95 3.99 11.31
C THR A 163 -11.29 4.17 12.05
N LEU A 164 -12.26 3.27 11.84
CA LEU A 164 -13.62 3.42 12.37
C LEU A 164 -13.98 2.48 13.54
N ILE A 165 -13.11 1.54 13.92
CA ILE A 165 -13.31 0.75 15.13
C ILE A 165 -12.28 1.18 16.18
N VAL A 166 -12.65 2.26 16.87
CA VAL A 166 -12.37 2.55 18.29
C VAL A 166 -10.92 2.40 18.74
N GLY A 167 -10.19 3.52 18.81
CA GLY A 167 -9.46 4.00 20.01
C GLY A 167 -8.51 3.08 20.80
N SER A 168 -8.15 1.87 20.33
CA SER A 168 -7.49 0.87 21.17
C SER A 168 -5.99 1.08 21.37
N GLY A 169 -5.36 2.00 20.61
CA GLY A 169 -3.91 2.21 20.68
C GLY A 169 -3.09 0.96 20.30
N ILE A 170 -3.72 -0.05 19.67
CA ILE A 170 -3.03 -1.26 19.22
C ILE A 170 -2.21 -0.90 17.98
N VAL A 171 -0.94 -0.58 18.24
CA VAL A 171 0.10 -0.44 17.22
C VAL A 171 0.69 -1.81 16.90
N ASN A 172 1.06 -2.03 15.64
CA ASN A 172 1.80 -3.22 15.23
C ASN A 172 3.09 -3.39 16.06
N SER A 173 3.55 -4.63 16.19
CA SER A 173 4.82 -4.91 16.87
C SER A 173 5.98 -4.19 16.17
N LYS A 174 7.10 -4.00 16.87
CA LYS A 174 8.30 -3.37 16.26
C LYS A 174 8.73 -4.10 14.99
N ALA A 175 8.80 -5.43 15.07
CA ALA A 175 9.19 -6.29 13.95
C ALA A 175 8.20 -6.19 12.79
N GLU A 176 6.90 -6.19 13.07
CA GLU A 176 5.85 -6.10 12.05
C GLU A 176 5.87 -4.74 11.33
N GLN A 177 6.05 -3.63 12.07
CA GLN A 177 6.19 -2.30 11.46
C GLN A 177 7.42 -2.22 10.56
N MET A 178 8.56 -2.74 11.02
CA MET A 178 9.78 -2.81 10.22
C MET A 178 9.56 -3.63 8.94
N GLU A 179 8.92 -4.80 9.05
CA GLU A 179 8.63 -5.64 7.90
C GLU A 179 7.68 -4.94 6.91
N ASN A 180 6.63 -4.29 7.41
CA ASN A 180 5.68 -3.55 6.58
C ASN A 180 6.37 -2.39 5.85
N LEU A 181 7.20 -1.62 6.54
CA LEU A 181 7.98 -0.53 5.95
C LEU A 181 8.98 -1.06 4.91
N SER A 182 9.70 -2.14 5.20
CA SER A 182 10.64 -2.77 4.27
C SER A 182 9.96 -3.28 3.00
N ARG A 183 8.79 -3.93 3.11
CA ARG A 183 8.02 -4.36 1.93
C ARG A 183 7.51 -3.17 1.10
N ASN A 184 7.08 -2.10 1.77
CA ASN A 184 6.66 -0.87 1.08
C ASN A 184 7.84 -0.15 0.42
N ALA A 185 9.02 -0.19 1.03
CA ALA A 185 10.24 0.38 0.48
C ALA A 185 10.64 -0.38 -0.79
N ALA A 186 10.73 -1.71 -0.70
CA ALA A 186 11.01 -2.55 -1.85
C ALA A 186 10.00 -2.36 -3.00
N ARG A 187 8.74 -2.03 -2.69
CA ARG A 187 7.71 -1.72 -3.70
C ARG A 187 7.93 -0.38 -4.42
N GLN A 188 8.54 0.61 -3.77
CA GLN A 188 8.84 1.91 -4.37
C GLN A 188 10.11 1.91 -5.22
N ILE A 189 11.04 1.00 -4.91
CA ILE A 189 12.25 0.72 -5.69
C ILE A 189 11.86 -0.01 -6.97
#